data_AF-A0A956NWX5-F1
#
_entry.id   AF-A0A956NWX5-F1
#
_cell.length_a   1.000
_cell.length_b   1.000
_cell.length_c   1.000
_cell.angle_alpha   90.00
_cell.angle_beta   90.00
_cell.angle_gamma   90.00
#
_symmetry.space_group_name_H-M   'P 1'
#
loop_
_entity.id
_entity.type
_entity.pdbx_description
1 polymer ?
#
loop_
_entity_poly.entity_id
_entity_poly.type
_entity_poly.pdbx_seq_one_letter_code
_entity_poly.pdbx_strand_id
1 'polypeptide(L)'
;MAMKILDIPTSSISEVKRSPMEIFQKADKEAAGVYIFNREKVAGVMLTQKQYESLNKEVDGLYDQIADLIAEKRLLNENIMTFSDSDVRGSIANEEPTIDEEDGWE
;
A
#
# COMPACT_ATOMS: atom_id res chain seq x y z
N MET A 1 8.96 25.86 17.40
CA MET A 1 7.94 25.63 16.34
C MET A 1 6.96 24.61 16.89
N ALA A 2 5.76 25.07 17.28
CA ALA A 2 4.72 24.17 17.77
C ALA A 2 4.10 23.45 16.58
N MET A 3 4.28 22.13 16.49
CA MET A 3 3.50 21.29 15.58
C MET A 3 2.03 21.55 15.90
N LYS A 4 1.23 21.94 14.90
CA LYS A 4 -0.22 21.81 14.99
C LYS A 4 -0.47 20.33 15.23
N ILE A 5 -0.74 19.98 16.48
CA ILE A 5 -1.16 18.65 16.90
C ILE A 5 -2.45 18.41 16.12
N LEU A 6 -2.38 17.68 15.00
CA LEU A 6 -3.53 16.85 14.63
C LEU A 6 -3.91 16.13 15.92
N ASP A 7 -5.19 15.97 16.20
CA ASP A 7 -5.69 15.34 17.42
C ASP A 7 -5.40 13.81 17.40
N ILE A 8 -4.12 13.46 17.33
CA ILE A 8 -3.60 12.10 17.21
C ILE A 8 -3.20 11.66 18.59
N PRO A 9 -3.68 10.49 19.04
CA PRO A 9 -3.36 10.00 20.36
C PRO A 9 -1.85 9.85 20.51
N THR A 10 -1.33 10.36 21.62
CA THR A 10 0.10 10.28 21.95
C THR A 10 0.30 9.50 23.24
N SER A 11 1.48 8.90 23.40
CA SER A 11 1.92 8.21 24.61
C SER A 11 3.45 8.26 24.72
N SER A 12 4.00 7.89 25.87
CA SER A 12 5.45 7.91 26.11
C SER A 12 6.05 6.50 25.99
N ILE A 13 7.33 6.43 25.66
CA ILE A 13 8.07 5.16 25.62
C ILE A 13 8.10 4.44 26.98
N SER A 14 8.00 5.19 28.08
CA SER A 14 7.90 4.62 29.43
C SER A 14 6.57 3.91 29.65
N GLU A 15 5.48 4.44 29.10
CA GLU A 15 4.14 3.86 29.18
C GLU A 15 4.04 2.59 28.32
N VAL A 16 4.63 2.61 27.12
CA VAL A 16 4.81 1.41 26.28
C VAL A 16 5.55 0.31 27.02
N LYS A 17 6.64 0.64 27.72
CA LYS A 17 7.41 -0.34 28.51
C LYS A 17 6.63 -0.91 29.69
N ARG A 18 5.74 -0.10 30.28
CA ARG A 18 4.95 -0.49 31.45
C ARG A 18 3.76 -1.36 31.07
N SER A 19 3.02 -0.96 30.04
CA SER A 19 1.78 -1.62 29.62
C SER A 19 1.56 -1.41 28.13
N PRO A 20 2.23 -2.20 27.27
CA PRO A 20 2.07 -2.06 25.82
C PRO A 20 0.63 -2.33 25.36
N MET A 21 -0.11 -3.15 26.11
CA MET A 21 -1.51 -3.49 25.80
C MET A 21 -2.45 -2.29 25.97
N GLU A 22 -2.22 -1.42 26.95
CA GLU A 22 -3.01 -0.18 27.13
C GLU A 22 -2.86 0.75 25.91
N ILE A 23 -1.69 0.75 25.29
CA ILE A 23 -1.44 1.56 24.09
C ILE A 23 -2.23 1.02 22.90
N PHE A 24 -2.29 -0.30 22.72
CA PHE A 24 -3.11 -0.91 21.68
C PHE A 24 -4.60 -0.71 21.92
N GLN A 25 -5.07 -0.79 23.17
CA GLN A 25 -6.47 -0.48 23.51
C GLN A 25 -6.81 0.99 23.24
N LYS A 26 -5.88 1.90 23.53
CA LYS A 26 -6.01 3.32 23.17
C LYS A 26 -6.07 3.50 21.66
N ALA A 27 -5.21 2.82 20.90
CA ALA A 27 -5.23 2.86 19.44
C ALA A 27 -6.58 2.38 18.86
N ASP A 28 -7.13 1.31 19.44
CA ASP A 28 -8.43 0.76 19.02
C ASP A 28 -9.58 1.71 19.36
N LYS A 29 -9.59 2.26 20.59
CA LYS A 29 -10.64 3.17 21.07
C LYS A 29 -10.69 4.48 20.28
N GLU A 30 -9.53 5.05 19.97
CA GLU A 30 -9.41 6.29 19.22
C GLU A 30 -9.48 6.06 17.69
N ALA A 31 -9.59 4.79 17.26
CA ALA A 31 -9.54 4.38 15.86
C ALA A 31 -8.34 4.98 15.09
N ALA A 32 -7.23 5.26 15.78
CA ALA A 32 -6.07 5.95 15.24
C ALA A 32 -4.77 5.39 15.81
N GLY A 33 -3.68 5.50 15.03
CA GLY A 33 -2.35 5.12 15.49
C GLY A 33 -1.85 6.02 16.62
N VAL A 34 -1.23 5.41 17.64
CA VAL A 34 -0.71 6.13 18.81
C VAL A 34 0.75 6.48 18.60
N TYR A 35 1.06 7.77 18.64
CA TYR A 35 2.43 8.28 18.51
C TYR A 35 3.18 8.11 19.83
N ILE A 36 4.33 7.44 19.76
CA ILE A 36 5.16 7.16 20.93
C ILE A 36 6.30 8.15 21.00
N PHE A 37 6.36 8.92 22.08
CA PHE A 37 7.40 9.90 22.35
C PHE A 37 8.50 9.32 23.22
N ASN A 38 9.75 9.59 22.85
CA ASN A 38 10.93 9.45 23.69
C ASN A 38 11.55 10.83 23.89
N ARG A 39 11.37 11.40 25.09
CA ARG A 39 11.65 12.81 25.38
C ARG A 39 10.83 13.71 24.45
N GLU A 40 11.46 14.63 23.72
CA GLU A 40 10.79 15.56 22.81
C GLU A 40 10.66 15.03 21.37
N LYS A 41 11.04 13.78 21.12
CA LYS A 41 11.02 13.19 19.77
C LYS A 41 10.04 12.03 19.67
N VAL A 42 9.36 11.93 18.54
CA VAL A 42 8.58 10.74 18.18
C VAL A 42 9.56 9.61 17.87
N ALA A 43 9.42 8.49 18.59
CA ALA A 43 10.19 7.27 18.39
C ALA A 43 9.51 6.31 17.40
N GLY A 44 8.18 6.36 17.29
CA GLY A 44 7.41 5.51 16.38
C GLY A 44 5.92 5.66 16.58
N VAL A 45 5.14 4.84 15.88
CA VAL A 45 3.68 4.77 15.98
C VAL A 45 3.29 3.32 16.28
N MET A 46 2.35 3.13 17.21
CA MET A 46 1.77 1.83 17.52
C MET A 46 0.36 1.75 16.94
N LEU A 47 0.10 0.66 16.21
CA LEU A 47 -1.18 0.34 15.57
C LEU A 47 -1.61 -1.05 16.03
N THR A 48 -2.91 -1.30 16.12
CA THR A 48 -3.40 -2.67 16.27
C THR A 48 -3.15 -3.47 14.99
N GLN A 49 -3.12 -4.80 15.10
CA GLN A 49 -3.00 -5.69 13.94
C GLN A 49 -4.08 -5.37 12.89
N LYS A 50 -5.34 -5.22 13.32
CA LYS A 50 -6.47 -4.91 12.44
C LYS A 50 -6.27 -3.58 11.71
N GLN A 51 -5.79 -2.55 12.40
CA GLN A 51 -5.51 -1.25 11.78
C GLN A 51 -4.40 -1.36 10.74
N TYR A 52 -3.32 -2.08 11.06
CA TYR A 52 -2.21 -2.29 10.13
C TYR A 52 -2.65 -3.07 8.88
N GLU A 53 -3.37 -4.17 9.05
CA GLU A 53 -3.88 -4.96 7.93
C GLU A 53 -4.88 -4.18 7.08
N SER A 54 -5.76 -3.40 7.71
CA SER A 54 -6.71 -2.55 6.98
C SER A 54 -6.00 -1.49 6.16
N LEU A 55 -4.94 -0.88 6.69
CA LEU A 55 -4.13 0.11 5.98
C LEU A 55 -3.48 -0.51 4.74
N ASN A 56 -2.89 -1.70 4.88
CA ASN A 56 -2.27 -2.39 3.74
C ASN A 56 -3.31 -2.74 2.66
N LYS A 57 -4.48 -3.25 3.06
CA LYS A 57 -5.57 -3.53 2.11
C LYS A 57 -6.06 -2.29 1.38
N GLU A 58 -6.15 -1.16 2.07
CA GLU A 58 -6.54 0.11 1.46
C GLU A 58 -5.47 0.59 0.46
N VAL A 59 -4.19 0.48 0.83
CA VAL A 59 -3.07 0.81 -0.06
C VAL A 59 -3.09 -0.05 -1.32
N ASP A 60 -3.25 -1.37 -1.17
CA ASP A 60 -3.32 -2.30 -2.31
C ASP A 60 -4.51 -1.93 -3.23
N GLY A 61 -5.70 -1.72 -2.65
CA GLY A 61 -6.88 -1.33 -3.42
C GLY A 61 -6.75 0.04 -4.11
N LEU A 62 -5.99 0.98 -3.54
CA LEU A 62 -5.67 2.26 -4.19
C LEU A 62 -4.71 2.07 -5.35
N TYR A 63 -3.72 1.19 -5.23
CA TYR A 63 -2.81 0.86 -6.33
C TYR A 63 -3.55 0.19 -7.50
N ASP A 64 -4.48 -0.71 -7.21
CA ASP A 64 -5.33 -1.34 -8.23
C ASP A 64 -6.15 -0.29 -8.99
N GLN A 65 -6.81 0.62 -8.27
CA GLN A 65 -7.57 1.72 -8.89
C GLN A 65 -6.67 2.63 -9.75
N ILE A 66 -5.43 2.90 -9.31
CA ILE A 66 -4.48 3.67 -10.11
C ILE A 66 -4.12 2.92 -11.39
N ALA A 67 -3.93 1.60 -11.33
CA ALA A 67 -3.63 0.79 -12.51
C ALA A 67 -4.78 0.86 -13.54
N ASP A 68 -6.02 0.74 -13.07
CA ASP A 68 -7.22 0.86 -13.91
C ASP A 68 -7.33 2.25 -14.55
N LEU A 69 -7.13 3.31 -13.76
CA LEU A 69 -7.15 4.70 -14.26
C LEU A 69 -6.04 4.96 -15.28
N ILE A 70 -4.86 4.36 -15.11
CA ILE A 70 -3.77 4.45 -16.08
C ILE A 70 -4.17 3.73 -17.38
N ALA A 71 -4.80 2.56 -17.29
CA ALA A 71 -5.28 1.83 -18.45
C ALA A 71 -6.36 2.64 -19.21
N GLU A 72 -7.34 3.19 -18.49
CA GLU A 72 -8.38 4.05 -19.06
C GLU A 72 -7.76 5.28 -19.74
N LYS A 73 -6.83 5.96 -19.06
CA LYS A 73 -6.12 7.12 -19.61
C LYS A 73 -5.34 6.77 -20.88
N ARG A 74 -4.78 5.57 -20.98
CA ARG A 74 -4.16 5.09 -22.22
C ARG A 74 -5.25 4.93 -23.28
N LEU A 75 -6.33 4.20 -23.03
CA LEU A 75 -7.39 3.99 -24.03
C LEU A 75 -8.01 5.28 -24.56
N LEU A 76 -8.15 6.31 -23.72
CA LEU A 76 -8.69 7.62 -24.11
C LEU A 76 -7.72 8.46 -24.94
N ASN A 77 -6.42 8.16 -24.93
CA ASN A 77 -5.44 8.94 -25.64
C ASN A 77 -5.36 8.44 -27.10
N GLU A 78 -5.98 9.15 -28.03
CA GLU A 78 -6.07 8.75 -29.45
C GLU A 78 -4.71 8.71 -30.18
N ASN A 79 -3.68 9.30 -29.59
CA ASN A 79 -2.36 9.49 -30.21
C ASN A 79 -1.29 8.55 -29.62
N ILE A 80 -1.66 7.28 -29.41
CA ILE A 80 -0.74 6.26 -28.88
C ILE A 80 -0.07 5.53 -30.04
N MET A 81 1.25 5.46 -29.97
CA MET A 81 2.03 4.57 -30.82
C MET A 81 1.73 3.12 -30.42
N THR A 82 1.00 2.42 -31.26
CA THR A 82 0.80 0.97 -31.16
C THR A 82 1.86 0.25 -31.99
N PHE A 83 2.20 -0.97 -31.58
CA PHE A 83 3.07 -1.86 -32.33
C PHE A 83 2.23 -3.05 -32.78
N SER A 84 2.43 -3.50 -34.02
CA SER A 84 1.84 -4.75 -34.44
C SER A 84 2.53 -5.92 -33.74
N ASP A 85 1.85 -7.05 -33.69
CA ASP A 85 2.38 -8.25 -33.07
C ASP A 85 3.69 -8.72 -33.73
N SER A 86 3.79 -8.59 -35.06
CA SER A 86 5.04 -8.84 -35.79
C SER A 86 6.15 -7.82 -35.50
N ASP A 87 5.82 -6.59 -35.08
CA ASP A 87 6.84 -5.62 -34.67
C ASP A 87 7.47 -5.98 -33.32
N VAL A 88 6.71 -6.64 -32.45
CA VAL A 88 7.17 -7.03 -31.10
C VAL A 88 7.81 -8.42 -31.11
N ARG A 89 7.14 -9.41 -31.72
CA ARG A 89 7.55 -10.82 -31.72
C ARG A 89 8.28 -11.25 -33.00
N GLY A 90 8.33 -10.41 -34.02
CA GLY A 90 8.98 -10.73 -35.29
C GLY A 90 8.29 -11.89 -36.01
N SER A 91 9.09 -12.82 -36.53
CA SER A 91 8.63 -14.01 -37.28
C SER A 91 7.73 -14.94 -36.46
N ILE A 92 7.96 -14.99 -35.14
CA ILE A 92 7.25 -15.86 -34.18
C ILE A 92 5.79 -15.43 -34.02
N ALA A 93 5.44 -14.20 -34.41
CA ALA A 93 4.05 -13.71 -34.39
C ALA A 93 3.08 -14.58 -35.23
N ASN A 94 3.57 -15.20 -36.30
CA ASN A 94 2.76 -16.03 -37.18
C ASN A 94 2.80 -17.53 -36.84
N GLU A 95 3.56 -17.92 -35.81
CA GLU A 95 3.66 -19.30 -35.38
C GLU A 95 2.56 -19.59 -34.35
N GLU A 96 1.98 -20.80 -34.39
CA GLU A 96 1.04 -21.21 -33.36
C GLU A 96 1.79 -21.33 -32.02
N PRO A 97 1.29 -20.69 -30.95
CA PRO A 97 1.93 -20.78 -29.64
C PRO A 97 1.90 -22.23 -29.15
N THR A 98 3.05 -22.75 -28.74
CA THR A 98 3.15 -24.05 -28.07
C THR A 98 2.80 -23.86 -26.61
N ILE A 99 1.73 -24.51 -26.15
CA ILE A 99 1.38 -24.56 -24.72
C ILE A 99 2.36 -25.53 -24.05
N ASP A 100 3.10 -25.03 -23.07
CA ASP A 100 4.02 -25.82 -22.26
C ASP A 100 3.37 -26.06 -20.89
N GLU A 101 3.01 -27.31 -20.61
CA GLU A 101 2.37 -27.71 -19.35
C GLU A 101 3.29 -27.54 -18.12
N GLU A 102 4.60 -27.29 -18.31
CA GLU A 102 5.57 -27.05 -17.23
C GLU A 102 6.02 -25.56 -17.13
N ASP A 103 5.36 -24.63 -17.83
CA ASP A 103 5.76 -23.21 -17.84
C ASP A 103 5.51 -22.48 -16.50
N GLY A 104 4.78 -23.12 -15.58
CA GLY A 104 4.45 -22.62 -14.24
C GLY A 104 3.34 -21.57 -14.22
N TRP A 105 2.58 -21.44 -15.31
CA TRP A 105 1.41 -20.57 -15.44
C TRP A 105 0.07 -21.31 -15.30
N GLU A 106 0.10 -22.63 -15.07
CA GLU A 106 -1.04 -23.47 -14.61
C GLU A 106 -0.84 -24.03 -13.19
#